data_AF-A0AA38H8A8-F1
#
_entry.id   AF-A0AA38H8A8-F1
#
_cell.length_a   1.000
_cell.length_b   1.000
_cell.length_c   1.000
_cell.angle_alpha   90.00
_cell.angle_beta   90.00
_cell.angle_gamma   90.00
#
_symmetry.space_group_name_H-M   'P 1'
#
loop_
_entity.id
_entity.type
_entity.pdbx_description
1 polymer ?
#
loop_
_entity_poly.entity_id
_entity_poly.type
_entity_poly.pdbx_seq_one_letter_code
_entity_poly.pdbx_strand_id
1 'polypeptide(L)'
;MAPNITEITSTFQYDGIVSALPANQLLVIDFHAVWCGPCHAIAPVLEQLSNKFTHVKFVKIDVDKQAQLAQRFKVRAMPTFKFIKGGKEVDELKGASPPQLNALVAKHAGPASAFQNSGSGQKLGSGSASTISASGSSSASDSSSLLSQITAKGLSCLNESASHPLSSIVGPAHGPKGTSYLESDVDPELLISIPFNDAVKLKAISIFSGVSPSQAPKNIKLFINYTSMDFADAERESPAQEIELSKEDVKGNKVELRFVRFQSVRSLHILIKDNQEDEETTRIDSIDLYGSVGQTSDKGPLPKHDHEH
;
A
#
# COMPACT_ATOMS: atom_id res chain seq x y z
N MET A 1 -0.55 0.41 19.04
CA MET A 1 -0.56 1.59 18.15
C MET A 1 -1.98 1.78 17.65
N ALA A 2 -2.46 3.01 17.56
CA ALA A 2 -3.72 3.31 16.89
C ALA A 2 -3.63 2.88 15.41
N PRO A 3 -4.59 2.12 14.85
CA PRO A 3 -4.50 1.59 13.49
C PRO A 3 -4.42 2.70 12.41
N ASN A 4 -4.84 3.92 12.74
CA ASN A 4 -5.00 5.03 11.78
C ASN A 4 -3.91 6.13 11.90
N ILE A 5 -2.87 5.94 12.71
CA ILE A 5 -1.74 6.87 12.82
C ILE A 5 -0.46 6.15 12.37
N THR A 6 0.20 6.69 11.34
CA THR A 6 1.45 6.13 10.82
C THR A 6 2.65 6.71 11.57
N GLU A 7 3.49 5.88 12.18
CA GLU A 7 4.80 6.29 12.67
C GLU A 7 5.75 6.51 11.48
N ILE A 8 6.44 7.64 11.48
CA ILE A 8 7.47 7.97 10.51
C ILE A 8 8.83 7.55 11.07
N THR A 9 9.50 6.64 10.37
CA THR A 9 10.79 6.07 10.74
C THR A 9 11.92 6.49 9.80
N SER A 10 11.65 7.30 8.77
CA SER A 10 12.68 7.90 7.91
C SER A 10 12.19 9.17 7.18
N THR A 11 13.11 10.06 6.81
CA THR A 11 12.84 11.20 5.91
C THR A 11 12.21 10.78 4.59
N PHE A 12 12.66 9.64 4.06
CA PHE A 12 12.14 9.09 2.80
C PHE A 12 10.68 8.65 2.90
N GLN A 13 10.29 7.96 3.99
CA GLN A 13 8.88 7.59 4.22
C GLN A 13 7.99 8.83 4.30
N TYR A 14 8.48 9.89 4.95
CA TYR A 14 7.77 11.17 5.01
C TYR A 14 7.56 11.77 3.61
N ASP A 15 8.63 11.88 2.81
CA ASP A 15 8.57 12.46 1.47
C ASP A 15 7.68 11.64 0.52
N GLY A 16 7.68 10.32 0.64
CA GLY A 16 6.78 9.42 -0.10
C GLY A 16 5.31 9.67 0.25
N ILE A 17 4.98 9.76 1.54
CA ILE A 17 3.61 10.08 1.99
C ILE A 17 3.15 11.43 1.45
N VAL A 18 4.00 12.46 1.50
CA VAL A 18 3.67 13.79 1.00
C VAL A 18 3.46 13.79 -0.51
N SER A 19 4.30 13.06 -1.26
CA SER A 19 4.24 13.00 -2.72
C SER A 19 3.02 12.24 -3.23
N ALA A 20 2.59 11.19 -2.52
CA ALA A 20 1.39 10.41 -2.82
C ALA A 20 0.10 11.04 -2.29
N LEU A 21 0.20 12.11 -1.48
CA LEU A 21 -0.94 12.77 -0.89
C LEU A 21 -1.72 13.55 -1.97
N PRO A 22 -3.01 13.25 -2.21
CA PRO A 22 -3.86 14.06 -3.07
C PRO A 22 -3.78 15.54 -2.67
N ALA A 23 -3.78 16.45 -3.65
CA ALA A 23 -3.57 17.88 -3.40
C ALA A 23 -4.55 18.47 -2.36
N ASN A 24 -5.76 17.94 -2.30
CA ASN A 24 -6.80 18.39 -1.36
C ASN A 24 -6.80 17.64 -0.03
N GLN A 25 -5.99 16.59 0.15
CA GLN A 25 -5.97 15.78 1.36
C GLN A 25 -5.09 16.46 2.41
N LEU A 26 -5.61 16.55 3.63
CA LEU A 26 -4.86 17.08 4.76
C LEU A 26 -3.94 15.97 5.31
N LEU A 27 -2.68 16.32 5.54
CA LEU A 27 -1.74 15.56 6.34
C LEU A 27 -1.49 16.31 7.66
N VAL A 28 -1.69 15.62 8.77
CA VAL A 28 -1.40 16.10 10.12
C VAL A 28 -0.20 15.31 10.65
N ILE A 29 0.84 16.02 11.04
CA ILE A 29 2.10 15.46 11.53
C ILE A 29 2.25 15.84 13.00
N ASP A 30 2.38 14.86 13.89
CA ASP A 30 2.72 15.06 15.31
C ASP A 30 4.22 14.83 15.54
N PHE A 31 4.98 15.91 15.76
CA PHE A 31 6.37 15.82 16.22
C PHE A 31 6.40 15.66 17.73
N HIS A 32 6.78 14.48 18.19
CA HIS A 32 6.76 14.10 19.60
C HIS A 32 8.13 13.57 20.07
N ALA A 33 8.26 13.35 21.38
CA ALA A 33 9.39 12.63 21.96
C ALA A 33 8.89 11.63 23.02
N VAL A 34 9.60 10.54 23.24
CA VAL A 34 9.17 9.48 24.19
C VAL A 34 9.17 9.99 25.64
N TRP A 35 10.08 10.88 25.99
CA TRP A 35 10.23 11.47 27.32
C TRP A 35 9.30 12.68 27.55
N CYS A 36 8.52 13.10 26.55
CA CYS A 36 7.70 14.31 26.60
C CYS A 36 6.34 14.03 27.26
N GLY A 37 6.18 14.47 28.52
CA GLY A 37 4.92 14.39 29.27
C GLY A 37 3.70 14.98 28.55
N PRO A 38 3.76 16.22 28.03
CA PRO A 38 2.67 16.82 27.26
C PRO A 38 2.30 16.04 26.00
N CYS A 39 3.26 15.34 25.37
CA CYS A 39 3.00 14.50 24.21
C CYS A 39 2.12 13.29 24.57
N HIS A 40 2.41 12.64 25.71
CA HIS A 40 1.57 11.56 26.23
C HIS A 40 0.15 12.03 26.55
N ALA A 41 0.00 13.24 27.09
CA ALA A 41 -1.31 13.80 27.44
C ALA A 41 -2.21 14.06 26.21
N ILE A 42 -1.64 14.44 25.06
CA ILE A 42 -2.41 14.77 23.86
C ILE A 42 -2.57 13.59 22.88
N ALA A 43 -1.75 12.55 22.98
CA ALA A 43 -1.81 11.38 22.09
C ALA A 43 -3.21 10.74 21.97
N PRO A 44 -4.01 10.57 23.05
CA PRO A 44 -5.37 10.03 22.93
C PRO A 44 -6.31 10.91 22.10
N VAL A 45 -6.12 12.22 22.11
CA VAL A 45 -6.91 13.17 21.32
C VAL A 45 -6.59 13.04 19.84
N LEU A 46 -5.29 12.89 19.51
CA LEU A 46 -4.85 12.64 18.13
C LEU A 46 -5.41 11.31 17.59
N GLU A 47 -5.44 10.27 18.42
CA GLU A 47 -6.05 8.97 18.08
C GLU A 47 -7.56 9.07 17.84
N GLN A 48 -8.30 9.80 18.67
CA GLN A 48 -9.72 10.05 18.44
C GLN A 48 -9.95 10.81 17.12
N LEU A 49 -9.10 11.79 16.81
CA LEU A 49 -9.18 12.55 15.57
C LEU A 49 -8.87 11.69 14.34
N SER A 50 -7.88 10.80 14.41
CA SER A 50 -7.56 9.90 13.29
C SER A 50 -8.65 8.88 13.00
N ASN A 51 -9.36 8.42 14.04
CA ASN A 51 -10.53 7.56 13.88
C ASN A 51 -11.75 8.33 13.33
N LYS A 52 -11.89 9.61 13.68
CA LYS A 52 -13.03 10.45 13.25
C LYS A 52 -12.88 10.98 11.82
N PHE A 53 -11.67 11.38 11.44
CA PHE A 53 -11.37 11.99 10.14
C PHE A 53 -10.58 11.01 9.28
N THR A 54 -11.22 9.92 8.84
CA THR A 54 -10.56 8.83 8.09
C THR A 54 -10.03 9.26 6.72
N HIS A 55 -10.53 10.38 6.17
CA HIS A 55 -10.02 11.00 4.95
C HIS A 55 -8.81 11.91 5.18
N VAL A 56 -8.42 12.17 6.43
CA VAL A 56 -7.21 12.93 6.76
C VAL A 56 -6.09 11.94 7.08
N LYS A 57 -4.87 12.20 6.57
CA LYS A 57 -3.72 11.37 6.89
C LYS A 57 -3.09 11.86 8.20
N PHE A 58 -2.96 10.98 9.18
CA PHE A 58 -2.29 11.27 10.44
C PHE A 58 -0.98 10.51 10.53
N VAL A 59 0.09 11.23 10.86
CA VAL A 59 1.41 10.64 11.08
C VAL A 59 2.05 11.20 12.34
N LYS A 60 3.01 10.49 12.89
CA LYS A 60 3.82 10.95 14.02
C LYS A 60 5.30 10.73 13.77
N ILE A 61 6.12 11.66 14.23
CA ILE A 61 7.57 11.69 14.06
C ILE A 61 8.19 11.83 15.46
N ASP A 62 8.91 10.80 15.88
CA ASP A 62 9.80 10.87 17.04
C ASP A 62 11.03 11.72 16.71
N VAL A 63 11.14 12.90 17.32
CA VAL A 63 12.19 13.87 17.02
C VAL A 63 13.60 13.37 17.36
N ASP A 64 13.72 12.44 18.31
CA ASP A 64 15.01 11.87 18.72
C ASP A 64 15.50 10.88 17.65
N LYS A 65 14.58 10.16 17.01
CA LYS A 65 14.89 9.19 15.95
C LYS A 65 14.99 9.84 14.57
N GLN A 66 14.26 10.93 14.35
CA GLN A 66 14.12 11.60 13.06
C GLN A 66 14.57 13.06 13.11
N ALA A 67 15.77 13.29 13.65
CA ALA A 67 16.32 14.63 13.85
C ALA A 67 16.36 15.48 12.55
N GLN A 68 16.62 14.86 11.40
CA GLN A 68 16.63 15.54 10.11
C GLN A 68 15.24 16.10 9.74
N LEU A 69 14.17 15.34 9.98
CA LEU A 69 12.80 15.81 9.75
C LEU A 69 12.44 16.91 10.75
N ALA A 70 12.77 16.74 12.04
CA ALA A 70 12.55 17.78 13.05
C ALA A 70 13.26 19.10 12.65
N GLN A 71 14.50 19.03 12.15
CA GLN A 71 15.23 20.18 11.65
C GLN A 71 14.60 20.80 10.40
N ARG A 72 14.20 19.97 9.42
CA ARG A 72 13.54 20.42 8.18
C ARG A 72 12.26 21.20 8.48
N PHE A 73 11.46 20.73 9.44
CA PHE A 73 10.25 21.39 9.89
C PHE A 73 10.49 22.48 10.95
N LYS A 74 11.75 22.75 11.30
CA LYS A 74 12.18 23.74 12.28
C LYS A 74 11.49 23.55 13.64
N VAL A 75 11.27 22.30 14.03
CA VAL A 75 10.65 21.93 15.30
C VAL A 75 11.60 22.25 16.45
N ARG A 76 11.10 22.97 17.45
CA ARG A 76 11.89 23.43 18.61
C ARG A 76 11.28 23.04 19.96
N ALA A 77 10.08 22.49 19.95
CA ALA A 77 9.35 22.08 21.14
C ALA A 77 8.42 20.92 20.78
N MET A 78 8.18 20.03 21.72
CA MET A 78 7.28 18.90 21.54
C MET A 78 6.11 18.99 22.56
N PRO A 79 4.88 18.65 22.16
CA PRO A 79 4.50 18.29 20.79
C PRO A 79 4.45 19.53 19.88
N THR A 80 4.80 19.37 18.60
CA THR A 80 4.47 20.35 17.55
C THR A 80 3.71 19.64 16.46
N PHE A 81 2.55 20.17 16.08
CA PHE A 81 1.75 19.66 14.99
C PHE A 81 1.91 20.51 13.74
N LYS A 82 2.12 19.87 12.60
CA LYS A 82 2.19 20.51 11.29
C LYS A 82 1.02 20.05 10.43
N PHE A 83 0.41 20.99 9.71
CA PHE A 83 -0.74 20.75 8.84
C PHE A 83 -0.30 21.01 7.41
N ILE A 84 -0.29 19.96 6.59
CA ILE A 84 0.20 20.01 5.21
C ILE A 84 -0.94 19.72 4.23
N LYS A 85 -1.05 20.51 3.17
CA LYS A 85 -2.02 20.32 2.09
C LYS A 85 -1.39 20.71 0.75
N GLY A 86 -1.50 19.85 -0.26
CA GLY A 86 -0.86 20.08 -1.56
C GLY A 86 0.66 20.31 -1.45
N GLY A 87 1.33 19.60 -0.55
CA GLY A 87 2.78 19.72 -0.31
C GLY A 87 3.22 20.98 0.43
N LYS A 88 2.30 21.84 0.88
CA LYS A 88 2.61 23.09 1.59
C LYS A 88 2.08 23.08 3.03
N GLU A 89 2.83 23.68 3.93
CA GLU A 89 2.37 23.94 5.30
C GLU A 89 1.24 24.99 5.26
N VAL A 90 0.08 24.63 5.79
CA VAL A 90 -1.12 25.48 5.86
C VAL A 90 -1.44 25.96 7.27
N ASP A 91 -0.88 25.30 8.30
CA ASP A 91 -1.00 25.71 9.69
C ASP A 91 0.04 24.99 10.58
N GLU A 92 0.22 25.49 11.80
CA GLU A 92 1.10 24.94 12.83
C GLU A 92 0.45 25.09 14.22
N LEU A 93 0.62 24.08 15.08
CA LEU A 93 0.29 24.16 16.50
C LEU A 93 1.48 23.73 17.34
N LYS A 94 1.92 24.58 18.26
CA LYS A 94 2.96 24.25 19.24
C LYS A 94 2.33 24.00 20.61
N GLY A 95 2.68 22.88 21.23
CA GLY A 95 2.23 22.48 22.55
C GLY A 95 0.95 21.63 22.55
N ALA A 96 0.67 21.05 23.71
CA ALA A 96 -0.46 20.17 23.92
C ALA A 96 -1.75 20.97 24.18
N SER A 97 -2.49 21.30 23.13
CA SER A 97 -3.80 21.98 23.23
C SER A 97 -4.89 21.20 22.49
N PRO A 98 -5.65 20.33 23.19
CA PRO A 98 -6.75 19.59 22.57
C PRO A 98 -7.78 20.47 21.85
N PRO A 99 -8.24 21.61 22.40
CA PRO A 99 -9.22 22.46 21.70
C PRO A 99 -8.68 23.03 20.39
N GLN A 100 -7.42 23.49 20.37
CA GLN A 100 -6.80 24.05 19.18
C GLN A 100 -6.49 22.97 18.14
N LEU A 101 -6.02 21.79 18.57
CA LEU A 101 -5.80 20.65 17.66
C LEU A 101 -7.10 20.23 16.97
N ASN A 102 -8.19 20.10 17.72
CA ASN A 102 -9.53 19.81 17.16
C ASN A 102 -9.96 20.88 16.14
N ALA A 103 -9.81 22.17 16.48
CA ALA A 103 -10.22 23.27 15.62
C ALA A 103 -9.43 23.31 14.31
N LEU A 104 -8.10 23.11 14.36
CA LEU A 104 -7.25 23.13 13.18
C LEU A 104 -7.47 21.92 12.27
N VAL A 105 -7.66 20.72 12.82
CA VAL A 105 -8.04 19.54 12.03
C VAL A 105 -9.38 19.79 11.33
N ALA A 106 -10.41 20.24 12.07
CA ALA A 106 -11.72 20.51 11.49
C ALA A 106 -11.69 21.61 10.41
N LYS A 107 -10.91 22.67 10.62
CA LYS A 107 -10.72 23.78 9.65
C LYS A 107 -10.15 23.29 8.33
N HIS A 108 -9.16 22.38 8.36
CA HIS A 108 -8.38 22.02 7.16
C HIS A 108 -8.75 20.69 6.52
N ALA A 109 -9.44 19.80 7.24
CA ALA A 109 -9.80 18.45 6.79
C ALA A 109 -10.61 18.45 5.48
N GLY A 110 -11.41 19.49 5.24
CA GLY A 110 -12.33 19.56 4.11
C GLY A 110 -13.46 18.53 4.19
N PRO A 111 -14.42 18.56 3.24
CA PRO A 111 -15.50 17.60 3.20
C PRO A 111 -14.99 16.22 2.76
N ALA A 112 -15.45 15.16 3.43
CA ALA A 112 -15.09 13.78 3.10
C ALA A 112 -15.43 13.40 1.63
N SER A 113 -16.42 14.09 1.03
CA SER A 113 -16.89 13.90 -0.35
C SER A 113 -15.98 14.49 -1.43
N ALA A 114 -14.95 15.28 -1.11
CA ALA A 114 -14.04 15.87 -2.10
C ALA A 114 -12.94 14.91 -2.61
N PHE A 115 -12.91 13.66 -2.12
CA PHE A 115 -11.92 12.64 -2.50
C PHE A 115 -12.49 11.52 -3.38
N GLN A 116 -13.73 11.68 -3.83
CA GLN A 116 -14.34 10.90 -4.90
C GLN A 116 -14.47 11.81 -6.14
N ASN A 117 -14.00 11.33 -7.29
CA ASN A 117 -14.01 11.94 -8.64
C ASN A 117 -12.84 12.86 -9.06
N SER A 118 -11.87 12.24 -9.73
CA SER A 118 -11.21 12.81 -10.93
C SER A 118 -11.53 11.92 -12.13
N GLY A 119 -12.75 12.07 -12.64
CA GLY A 119 -13.24 11.52 -13.91
C GLY A 119 -14.12 12.58 -14.55
N SER A 120 -13.76 12.97 -15.78
CA SER A 120 -14.20 14.15 -16.51
C SER A 120 -15.70 14.19 -16.87
N GLY A 121 -16.30 15.37 -16.77
CA GLY A 121 -17.64 15.68 -17.32
C GLY A 121 -18.19 17.04 -16.86
N GLN A 122 -18.03 18.07 -17.68
CA GLN A 122 -18.60 19.40 -17.49
C GLN A 122 -20.15 19.38 -17.49
N LYS A 123 -20.78 20.10 -16.54
CA LYS A 123 -21.80 21.13 -16.86
C LYS A 123 -22.14 22.02 -15.65
N LEU A 124 -22.19 23.32 -15.89
CA LEU A 124 -22.67 24.37 -14.99
C LEU A 124 -24.19 24.25 -14.76
N GLY A 125 -24.63 24.53 -13.53
CA GLY A 125 -26.04 24.75 -13.20
C GLY A 125 -26.28 24.95 -11.70
N SER A 126 -26.54 26.20 -11.33
CA SER A 126 -26.89 26.71 -9.99
C SER A 126 -28.19 26.15 -9.40
N GLY A 127 -28.27 26.05 -8.07
CA GLY A 127 -29.52 26.28 -7.33
C GLY A 127 -29.83 25.33 -6.17
N SER A 128 -29.67 25.86 -4.96
CA SER A 128 -30.49 25.67 -3.74
C SER A 128 -30.68 24.28 -3.11
N ALA A 129 -30.47 24.30 -1.79
CA ALA A 129 -30.64 23.24 -0.83
C ALA A 129 -32.05 22.61 -0.80
N SER A 130 -32.12 21.31 -0.52
CA SER A 130 -33.01 20.72 0.50
C SER A 130 -32.76 19.21 0.66
N THR A 131 -32.77 18.80 1.93
CA THR A 131 -32.87 17.45 2.51
C THR A 131 -33.87 16.52 1.80
N ILE A 132 -33.47 15.27 1.49
CA ILE A 132 -34.31 14.05 1.63
C ILE A 132 -33.42 12.81 1.83
N SER A 133 -33.79 11.99 2.81
CA SER A 133 -33.31 10.62 3.07
C SER A 133 -33.55 9.66 1.89
N ALA A 134 -32.79 8.54 1.92
CA ALA A 134 -33.19 7.17 1.56
C ALA A 134 -32.21 6.45 0.60
N SER A 135 -31.72 5.31 1.10
CA SER A 135 -31.49 4.04 0.38
C SER A 135 -31.11 4.08 -1.10
N GLY A 136 -29.90 3.61 -1.40
CA GLY A 136 -29.48 3.28 -2.75
C GLY A 136 -28.23 2.41 -2.72
N SER A 137 -28.45 1.10 -2.71
CA SER A 137 -27.46 0.07 -3.02
C SER A 137 -26.78 0.36 -4.37
N SER A 138 -25.44 0.36 -4.42
CA SER A 138 -24.71 0.16 -5.67
C SER A 138 -23.37 -0.52 -5.41
N SER A 139 -23.32 -1.76 -5.87
CA SER A 139 -22.20 -2.68 -5.96
C SER A 139 -20.96 -2.08 -6.62
N ALA A 140 -19.88 -1.92 -5.86
CA ALA A 140 -18.51 -1.86 -6.37
C ALA A 140 -17.77 -3.05 -5.74
N SER A 141 -17.48 -4.08 -6.54
CA SER A 141 -16.99 -5.36 -6.06
C SER A 141 -15.61 -5.26 -5.42
N ASP A 142 -15.54 -5.65 -4.14
CA ASP A 142 -14.35 -5.91 -3.33
C ASP A 142 -13.17 -6.44 -4.16
N SER A 143 -12.08 -5.68 -4.16
CA SER A 143 -10.76 -6.17 -4.52
C SER A 143 -9.80 -5.62 -3.47
N SER A 144 -9.85 -6.23 -2.29
CA SER A 144 -8.99 -5.90 -1.16
C SER A 144 -7.57 -6.42 -1.41
N SER A 145 -6.59 -5.83 -0.73
CA SER A 145 -5.23 -6.38 -0.68
C SER A 145 -5.26 -7.79 -0.07
N LEU A 146 -4.42 -8.67 -0.60
CA LEU A 146 -4.27 -10.07 -0.22
C LEU A 146 -2.98 -10.34 0.56
N LEU A 147 -2.27 -9.30 1.01
CA LEU A 147 -1.03 -9.46 1.79
C LEU A 147 -1.22 -10.33 3.04
N SER A 148 -2.37 -10.23 3.70
CA SER A 148 -2.71 -11.06 4.86
C SER A 148 -2.84 -12.56 4.54
N GLN A 149 -3.00 -12.91 3.26
CA GLN A 149 -3.09 -14.28 2.79
C GLN A 149 -1.72 -14.89 2.49
N ILE A 150 -0.65 -14.09 2.42
CA ILE A 150 0.69 -14.60 2.10
C ILE A 150 1.27 -15.34 3.30
N THR A 151 1.79 -16.54 3.07
CA THR A 151 2.48 -17.31 4.11
C THR A 151 3.97 -16.97 4.10
N ALA A 152 4.57 -16.71 5.27
CA ALA A 152 6.02 -16.53 5.36
C ALA A 152 6.80 -17.81 5.00
N LYS A 153 6.22 -18.98 5.27
CA LYS A 153 6.76 -20.28 4.89
C LYS A 153 6.64 -20.48 3.39
N GLY A 154 7.78 -20.52 2.70
CA GLY A 154 7.84 -20.71 1.24
C GLY A 154 7.85 -19.40 0.43
N LEU A 155 7.77 -18.24 1.09
CA LEU A 155 8.07 -16.97 0.45
C LEU A 155 9.58 -16.91 0.16
N SER A 156 9.97 -16.73 -1.10
CA SER A 156 11.38 -16.70 -1.50
C SER A 156 11.60 -15.85 -2.74
N CYS A 157 12.84 -15.41 -2.94
CA CYS A 157 13.28 -14.77 -4.17
C CYS A 157 14.61 -15.38 -4.62
N LEU A 158 14.72 -15.75 -5.90
CA LEU A 158 16.01 -16.09 -6.49
C LEU A 158 16.64 -14.85 -7.11
N ASN A 159 17.97 -14.79 -7.04
CA ASN A 159 18.81 -13.66 -7.46
C ASN A 159 18.55 -12.37 -6.65
N GLU A 160 18.07 -12.46 -5.41
CA GLU A 160 17.96 -11.30 -4.53
C GLU A 160 19.32 -10.92 -3.93
N SER A 161 19.58 -9.63 -3.82
CA SER A 161 20.73 -9.12 -3.07
C SER A 161 20.59 -9.41 -1.58
N ALA A 162 21.67 -9.88 -0.96
CA ALA A 162 21.69 -10.12 0.49
C ALA A 162 21.44 -8.84 1.32
N SER A 163 21.77 -7.67 0.77
CA SER A 163 21.54 -6.36 1.41
C SER A 163 20.09 -5.88 1.28
N HIS A 164 19.39 -6.34 0.24
CA HIS A 164 18.08 -5.87 -0.18
C HIS A 164 17.16 -7.05 -0.54
N PRO A 165 16.78 -7.90 0.45
CA PRO A 165 16.01 -9.12 0.18
C PRO A 165 14.49 -8.85 0.09
N LEU A 166 13.75 -9.76 -0.54
CA LEU A 166 12.29 -9.76 -0.68
C LEU A 166 11.57 -9.71 0.67
N SER A 167 12.13 -10.39 1.68
CA SER A 167 11.60 -10.38 3.05
C SER A 167 11.50 -8.98 3.67
N SER A 168 12.20 -8.00 3.09
CA SER A 168 12.15 -6.60 3.50
C SER A 168 10.92 -5.84 2.95
N ILE A 169 10.30 -6.32 1.86
CA ILE A 169 9.20 -5.63 1.16
C ILE A 169 7.86 -6.40 1.10
N VAL A 170 7.83 -7.72 1.35
CA VAL A 170 6.62 -8.55 1.27
C VAL A 170 6.46 -9.42 2.53
N GLY A 171 5.26 -9.43 3.15
CA GLY A 171 4.91 -10.37 4.22
C GLY A 171 3.54 -10.17 4.90
N PRO A 172 3.05 -11.15 5.70
CA PRO A 172 1.67 -11.21 6.22
C PRO A 172 1.25 -10.08 7.18
N ALA A 173 2.22 -9.41 7.80
CA ALA A 173 1.98 -8.30 8.74
C ALA A 173 2.50 -6.95 8.24
N HIS A 174 3.02 -6.89 7.01
CA HIS A 174 3.81 -5.76 6.55
C HIS A 174 3.59 -5.51 5.05
N GLY A 175 2.89 -4.42 4.76
CA GLY A 175 2.99 -3.77 3.45
C GLY A 175 4.32 -3.00 3.30
N PRO A 176 4.46 -2.16 2.26
CA PRO A 176 5.68 -1.43 1.90
C PRO A 176 6.39 -0.82 3.13
N LYS A 177 7.61 -1.26 3.44
CA LYS A 177 8.39 -0.78 4.60
C LYS A 177 9.39 0.31 4.19
N GLY A 178 8.95 1.56 4.13
CA GLY A 178 9.86 2.71 4.16
C GLY A 178 10.98 2.66 3.09
N THR A 179 12.24 2.57 3.51
CA THR A 179 13.45 2.57 2.63
C THR A 179 13.96 1.17 2.27
N SER A 180 13.31 0.11 2.75
CA SER A 180 13.65 -1.25 2.36
C SER A 180 13.14 -1.51 0.94
N TYR A 181 13.98 -2.13 0.12
CA TYR A 181 13.66 -2.53 -1.24
C TYR A 181 14.21 -3.94 -1.48
N LEU A 182 13.63 -4.61 -2.46
CA LEU A 182 14.21 -5.77 -3.11
C LEU A 182 15.11 -5.27 -4.25
N GLU A 183 16.31 -5.82 -4.36
CA GLU A 183 17.22 -5.60 -5.49
C GLU A 183 17.73 -6.93 -6.00
N SER A 184 17.98 -7.02 -7.30
CA SER A 184 18.68 -8.16 -7.87
C SER A 184 20.19 -8.10 -7.63
N ASP A 185 20.86 -9.25 -7.58
CA ASP A 185 22.27 -9.33 -7.19
C ASP A 185 23.23 -9.23 -8.39
N VAL A 186 23.09 -10.10 -9.39
CA VAL A 186 24.07 -10.25 -10.48
C VAL A 186 23.61 -9.63 -11.80
N ASP A 187 22.31 -9.70 -12.08
CA ASP A 187 21.69 -9.32 -13.34
C ASP A 187 20.26 -8.81 -13.05
N PRO A 188 19.50 -8.26 -14.02
CA PRO A 188 18.19 -7.68 -13.71
C PRO A 188 17.09 -8.72 -13.49
N GLU A 189 17.35 -10.01 -13.64
CA GLU A 189 16.33 -11.04 -13.47
C GLU A 189 16.06 -11.31 -11.99
N LEU A 190 14.78 -11.48 -11.65
CA LEU A 190 14.35 -11.88 -10.31
C LEU A 190 13.26 -12.93 -10.45
N LEU A 191 13.29 -13.96 -9.60
CA LEU A 191 12.19 -14.91 -9.51
C LEU A 191 11.60 -14.90 -8.10
N ILE A 192 10.43 -14.28 -7.96
CA ILE A 192 9.73 -14.10 -6.69
C ILE A 192 8.66 -15.18 -6.56
N SER A 193 8.68 -15.94 -5.46
CA SER A 193 7.72 -17.01 -5.18
C SER A 193 6.87 -16.66 -3.95
N ILE A 194 5.56 -16.52 -4.15
CA ILE A 194 4.60 -16.09 -3.13
C ILE A 194 3.56 -17.19 -2.90
N PRO A 195 3.61 -17.90 -1.76
CA PRO A 195 2.57 -18.86 -1.37
C PRO A 195 1.40 -18.15 -0.65
N PHE A 196 0.20 -18.69 -0.80
CA PHE A 196 -0.99 -18.25 -0.08
C PHE A 196 -1.48 -19.32 0.92
N ASN A 197 -2.02 -18.87 2.05
CA ASN A 197 -2.63 -19.72 3.07
C ASN A 197 -3.86 -20.46 2.52
N ASP A 198 -4.73 -19.72 1.82
CA ASP A 198 -5.93 -20.22 1.17
C ASP A 198 -5.87 -19.93 -0.34
N ALA A 199 -6.62 -20.70 -1.13
CA ALA A 199 -6.73 -20.40 -2.56
C ALA A 199 -7.39 -19.02 -2.75
N VAL A 200 -6.72 -18.12 -3.47
CA VAL A 200 -7.20 -16.77 -3.75
C VAL A 200 -7.61 -16.61 -5.20
N LYS A 201 -8.45 -15.60 -5.46
CA LYS A 201 -8.74 -15.09 -6.79
C LYS A 201 -7.93 -13.81 -6.99
N LEU A 202 -6.97 -13.80 -7.93
CA LEU A 202 -6.20 -12.58 -8.22
C LEU A 202 -6.89 -11.77 -9.32
N LYS A 203 -7.08 -10.48 -9.06
CA LYS A 203 -7.66 -9.52 -10.01
C LYS A 203 -6.63 -8.51 -10.52
N ALA A 204 -5.71 -8.08 -9.66
CA ALA A 204 -4.68 -7.13 -10.03
C ALA A 204 -3.41 -7.35 -9.22
N ILE A 205 -2.29 -6.91 -9.79
CA ILE A 205 -1.00 -6.76 -9.11
C ILE A 205 -0.63 -5.29 -9.10
N SER A 206 0.03 -4.84 -8.04
CA SER A 206 0.64 -3.52 -7.96
C SER A 206 2.11 -3.69 -7.63
N ILE A 207 2.98 -3.09 -8.44
CA ILE A 207 4.41 -3.02 -8.19
C ILE A 207 4.76 -1.54 -8.04
N PHE A 208 5.49 -1.20 -6.98
CA PHE A 208 6.05 0.13 -6.80
C PHE A 208 7.58 0.03 -6.91
N SER A 209 8.15 0.77 -7.85
CA SER A 209 9.58 1.01 -8.01
C SER A 209 9.83 2.48 -8.39
N GLY A 210 9.15 3.39 -7.68
CA GLY A 210 9.16 4.82 -8.00
C GLY A 210 10.46 5.54 -7.61
N VAL A 211 11.33 4.89 -6.82
CA VAL A 211 12.59 5.50 -6.33
C VAL A 211 13.69 5.45 -7.37
N SER A 212 13.79 4.33 -8.08
CA SER A 212 14.68 4.15 -9.22
C SER A 212 13.83 3.76 -10.44
N PRO A 213 13.22 4.72 -11.15
CA PRO A 213 12.36 4.41 -12.29
C PRO A 213 13.08 3.71 -13.44
N SER A 214 14.41 3.88 -13.58
CA SER A 214 15.22 3.18 -14.58
C SER A 214 15.37 1.69 -14.27
N GLN A 215 15.63 1.35 -13.01
CA GLN A 215 15.75 -0.02 -12.49
C GLN A 215 14.40 -0.71 -12.25
N ALA A 216 13.27 -0.05 -12.52
CA ALA A 216 11.95 -0.62 -12.28
C ALA A 216 11.67 -1.79 -13.25
N PRO A 217 10.93 -2.84 -12.85
CA PRO A 217 10.60 -3.95 -13.73
C PRO A 217 9.86 -3.50 -14.99
N LYS A 218 10.16 -4.13 -16.14
CA LYS A 218 9.43 -3.90 -17.39
C LYS A 218 8.70 -5.16 -17.82
N ASN A 219 9.41 -6.21 -18.21
CA ASN A 219 8.78 -7.45 -18.64
C ASN A 219 8.65 -8.44 -17.47
N ILE A 220 7.41 -8.81 -17.14
CA ILE A 220 7.12 -9.81 -16.11
C ILE A 220 6.29 -10.98 -16.65
N LYS A 221 6.58 -12.18 -16.13
CA LYS A 221 5.84 -13.41 -16.40
C LYS A 221 5.29 -13.97 -15.10
N LEU A 222 4.00 -14.29 -15.10
CA LEU A 222 3.26 -14.78 -13.94
C LEU A 222 2.93 -16.26 -14.13
N PHE A 223 3.33 -17.09 -13.17
CA PHE A 223 3.02 -18.52 -13.12
C PHE A 223 2.24 -18.82 -11.85
N ILE A 224 1.33 -19.77 -11.88
CA ILE A 224 0.47 -20.08 -10.73
C ILE A 224 0.44 -21.57 -10.44
N ASN A 225 0.31 -21.93 -9.16
CA ASN A 225 0.07 -23.28 -8.68
C ASN A 225 1.21 -24.29 -8.96
N TYR A 226 2.44 -23.80 -9.11
CA TYR A 226 3.64 -24.63 -9.04
C TYR A 226 4.11 -24.76 -7.59
N THR A 227 4.70 -25.91 -7.24
CA THR A 227 5.23 -26.15 -5.88
C THR A 227 6.50 -25.33 -5.62
N SER A 228 7.34 -25.25 -6.63
CA SER A 228 8.57 -24.48 -6.70
C SER A 228 8.80 -24.11 -8.17
N MET A 229 9.58 -23.07 -8.39
CA MET A 229 9.97 -22.62 -9.72
C MET A 229 11.40 -22.10 -9.61
N ASP A 230 12.24 -22.49 -10.56
CA ASP A 230 13.54 -21.85 -10.81
C ASP A 230 13.58 -21.20 -12.21
N PHE A 231 14.70 -20.60 -12.59
CA PHE A 231 14.84 -19.94 -13.89
C PHE A 231 14.72 -20.91 -15.07
N ALA A 232 15.22 -22.15 -14.94
CA ALA A 232 15.16 -23.14 -16.01
C ALA A 232 13.73 -23.66 -16.22
N ASP A 233 12.98 -23.85 -15.13
CA ASP A 233 11.55 -24.17 -15.19
C ASP A 233 10.77 -23.01 -15.84
N ALA A 234 11.03 -21.76 -15.42
CA ALA A 234 10.31 -20.59 -15.91
C ALA A 234 10.57 -20.27 -17.41
N GLU A 235 11.68 -20.75 -17.98
CA GLU A 235 11.94 -20.68 -19.42
C GLU A 235 11.16 -21.72 -20.23
N ARG A 236 10.89 -22.88 -19.64
CA ARG A 236 10.23 -24.01 -20.31
C ARG A 236 8.72 -23.94 -20.21
N GLU A 237 8.22 -23.49 -19.08
CA GLU A 237 6.80 -23.43 -18.76
C GLU A 237 6.14 -22.20 -19.40
N SER A 238 4.85 -22.32 -19.71
CA SER A 238 4.07 -21.20 -20.25
C SER A 238 3.49 -20.36 -19.10
N PRO A 239 3.68 -19.03 -19.09
CA PRO A 239 3.12 -18.20 -18.04
C PRO A 239 1.59 -18.14 -18.14
N ALA A 240 0.95 -18.09 -16.97
CA ALA A 240 -0.48 -17.79 -16.86
C ALA A 240 -0.79 -16.40 -17.45
N GLN A 241 0.12 -15.45 -17.32
CA GLN A 241 0.07 -14.16 -18.02
C GLN A 241 1.46 -13.55 -18.13
N GLU A 242 1.73 -12.90 -19.26
CA GLU A 242 2.90 -12.06 -19.49
C GLU A 242 2.44 -10.61 -19.61
N ILE A 243 3.20 -9.70 -19.03
CA ILE A 243 2.86 -8.27 -18.90
C ILE A 243 4.12 -7.46 -19.17
N GLU A 244 4.02 -6.51 -20.08
CA GLU A 244 4.98 -5.41 -20.22
C GLU A 244 4.45 -4.22 -19.41
N LEU A 245 5.14 -3.88 -18.32
CA LEU A 245 4.80 -2.79 -17.42
C LEU A 245 5.31 -1.47 -17.99
N SER A 246 4.46 -0.46 -18.00
CA SER A 246 4.88 0.92 -18.30
C SER A 246 5.50 1.61 -17.08
N LYS A 247 6.19 2.73 -17.33
CA LYS A 247 6.69 3.62 -16.27
C LYS A 247 5.61 4.14 -15.32
N GLU A 248 4.35 4.20 -15.76
CA GLU A 248 3.24 4.56 -14.86
C GLU A 248 2.78 3.36 -14.04
N ASP A 249 2.76 2.15 -14.61
CA ASP A 249 2.31 0.94 -13.91
C ASP A 249 3.15 0.68 -12.65
N VAL A 250 4.47 0.86 -12.76
CA VAL A 250 5.44 0.66 -11.66
C VAL A 250 5.43 1.76 -10.59
N LYS A 251 4.49 2.72 -10.64
CA LYS A 251 4.27 3.71 -9.58
C LYS A 251 3.26 3.26 -8.52
N GLY A 252 2.98 1.96 -8.45
CA GLY A 252 1.99 1.39 -7.54
C GLY A 252 0.57 1.44 -8.11
N ASN A 253 0.44 1.59 -9.43
CA ASN A 253 -0.85 1.47 -10.10
C ASN A 253 -1.25 -0.01 -10.15
N LYS A 254 -2.57 -0.25 -10.12
CA LYS A 254 -3.11 -1.61 -10.24
C LYS A 254 -3.09 -2.04 -11.69
N VAL A 255 -2.30 -3.05 -11.99
CA VAL A 255 -2.26 -3.71 -13.29
C VAL A 255 -3.22 -4.88 -13.27
N GLU A 256 -4.22 -4.85 -14.15
CA GLU A 256 -5.25 -5.87 -14.20
C GLU A 256 -4.71 -7.20 -14.72
N LEU A 257 -5.06 -8.26 -14.00
CA LEU A 257 -4.81 -9.63 -14.41
C LEU A 257 -6.03 -10.17 -15.16
N ARG A 258 -5.79 -11.12 -16.07
CA ARG A 258 -6.83 -11.86 -16.77
C ARG A 258 -7.54 -12.79 -15.78
N PHE A 259 -8.46 -12.22 -14.99
CA PHE A 259 -9.14 -12.84 -13.86
C PHE A 259 -9.57 -14.29 -14.12
N VAL A 260 -10.07 -14.61 -15.31
CA VAL A 260 -10.45 -15.98 -15.73
C VAL A 260 -9.34 -17.03 -15.55
N ARG A 261 -8.07 -16.65 -15.64
CA ARG A 261 -6.90 -17.52 -15.40
C ARG A 261 -6.52 -17.61 -13.93
N PHE A 262 -6.88 -16.62 -13.13
CA PHE A 262 -6.47 -16.47 -11.74
C PHE A 262 -7.64 -16.69 -10.76
N GLN A 263 -8.50 -17.68 -11.02
CA GLN A 263 -9.67 -17.99 -10.18
C GLN A 263 -9.37 -18.82 -8.93
N SER A 264 -8.22 -19.51 -8.89
CA SER A 264 -7.84 -20.37 -7.78
C SER A 264 -6.32 -20.49 -7.75
N VAL A 265 -5.69 -19.54 -7.07
CA VAL A 265 -4.23 -19.40 -6.97
C VAL A 265 -3.80 -19.75 -5.54
N ARG A 266 -2.94 -20.75 -5.40
CA ARG A 266 -2.31 -21.15 -4.12
C ARG A 266 -0.84 -20.77 -4.04
N SER A 267 -0.19 -20.64 -5.18
CA SER A 267 1.15 -20.07 -5.31
C SER A 267 1.20 -19.18 -6.54
N LEU A 268 1.93 -18.08 -6.44
CA LEU A 268 2.23 -17.17 -7.54
C LEU A 268 3.76 -17.07 -7.66
N HIS A 269 4.29 -17.32 -8.84
CA HIS A 269 5.68 -17.07 -9.18
C HIS A 269 5.74 -15.92 -10.20
N ILE A 270 6.54 -14.91 -9.90
CA ILE A 270 6.72 -13.70 -10.70
C ILE A 270 8.17 -13.73 -11.19
N LEU A 271 8.36 -14.01 -12.47
CA LEU A 271 9.65 -13.83 -13.13
C LEU A 271 9.69 -12.41 -13.66
N ILE A 272 10.66 -11.62 -13.21
CA ILE A 272 11.04 -10.35 -13.81
C ILE A 272 12.21 -10.63 -14.75
N LYS A 273 12.05 -10.27 -16.03
CA LYS A 273 13.04 -10.54 -17.10
C LYS A 273 14.02 -9.38 -17.28
N ASP A 274 13.53 -8.15 -17.15
CA ASP A 274 14.28 -6.92 -17.40
C ASP A 274 13.62 -5.72 -16.71
N ASN A 275 14.26 -4.56 -16.85
CA ASN A 275 13.83 -3.29 -16.28
C ASN A 275 13.59 -2.22 -17.36
N GLN A 276 13.13 -1.04 -16.94
CA GLN A 276 12.64 0.02 -17.83
C GLN A 276 13.72 0.62 -18.74
N GLU A 277 14.97 0.67 -18.29
CA GLU A 277 16.07 1.37 -18.99
C GLU A 277 17.35 0.52 -19.10
N ASP A 278 17.21 -0.81 -19.19
CA ASP A 278 18.32 -1.77 -19.37
C ASP A 278 19.46 -1.61 -18.34
N GLU A 279 19.10 -1.28 -17.10
CA GLU A 279 20.03 -1.19 -15.96
C GLU A 279 20.57 -2.56 -15.57
N GLU A 280 21.74 -2.60 -14.93
CA GLU A 280 22.40 -3.85 -14.53
C GLU A 280 21.58 -4.66 -13.51
N THR A 281 20.80 -3.97 -12.67
CA THR A 281 19.98 -4.58 -11.63
C THR A 281 18.55 -4.05 -11.67
N THR A 282 17.63 -4.89 -11.20
CA THR A 282 16.23 -4.53 -11.00
C THR A 282 15.98 -4.23 -9.54
N ARG A 283 15.22 -3.16 -9.28
CA ARG A 283 14.80 -2.76 -7.94
C ARG A 283 13.29 -2.78 -7.83
N ILE A 284 12.77 -3.21 -6.68
CA ILE A 284 11.35 -3.19 -6.34
C ILE A 284 11.18 -2.71 -4.91
N ASP A 285 10.45 -1.62 -4.71
CA ASP A 285 10.21 -1.06 -3.37
C ASP A 285 8.98 -1.69 -2.68
N SER A 286 7.98 -2.14 -3.45
CA SER A 286 6.89 -2.96 -2.89
C SER A 286 6.07 -3.72 -3.93
N ILE A 287 5.42 -4.79 -3.48
CA ILE A 287 4.48 -5.60 -4.26
C ILE A 287 3.20 -5.78 -3.44
N ASP A 288 2.05 -5.56 -4.05
CA ASP A 288 0.74 -5.86 -3.49
C ASP A 288 -0.13 -6.61 -4.50
N LEU A 289 -0.99 -7.47 -3.99
CA LEU A 289 -1.84 -8.37 -4.77
C LEU A 289 -3.29 -8.14 -4.36
N TYR A 290 -4.16 -7.89 -5.33
CA TYR A 290 -5.55 -7.53 -5.08
C TYR A 290 -6.49 -8.60 -5.60
N GLY A 291 -7.54 -8.86 -4.83
CA GLY A 291 -8.54 -9.83 -5.21
C GLY A 291 -9.46 -10.21 -4.05
N SER A 292 -9.79 -11.49 -3.97
CA SER A 292 -10.63 -12.04 -2.91
C SER A 292 -10.15 -13.44 -2.52
N VAL A 293 -10.35 -13.83 -1.26
CA VAL A 293 -10.19 -15.22 -0.85
C VAL A 293 -11.22 -16.08 -1.59
N GLY A 294 -10.81 -17.22 -2.12
CA GLY A 294 -11.73 -18.17 -2.74
C GLY A 294 -12.66 -18.72 -1.66
N GLN A 295 -13.98 -18.64 -1.87
CA GLN A 295 -14.89 -19.43 -1.05
C GLN A 295 -14.49 -20.89 -1.22
N THR A 296 -14.15 -21.56 -0.13
CA THR A 296 -14.15 -23.01 -0.10
C THR A 296 -15.56 -23.43 -0.49
N SER A 297 -15.73 -23.91 -1.71
CA SER A 297 -16.93 -24.68 -2.03
C SER A 297 -16.90 -25.86 -1.07
N ASP A 298 -17.66 -25.76 0.02
CA ASP A 298 -18.06 -26.89 0.82
C ASP A 298 -18.61 -27.89 -0.19
N LYS A 299 -17.82 -28.95 -0.45
CA LYS A 299 -18.33 -30.07 -1.21
C LYS A 299 -19.38 -30.67 -0.28
N GLY A 300 -20.63 -30.24 -0.49
CA GLY A 300 -21.79 -30.84 0.15
C GLY A 300 -21.67 -32.36 0.07
N PRO A 301 -22.14 -33.06 1.11
CA PRO A 301 -21.81 -34.46 1.33
C PRO A 301 -22.03 -35.29 0.06
N LEU A 302 -21.00 -36.04 -0.31
CA LEU A 302 -21.02 -37.01 -1.40
C LEU A 302 -22.34 -37.80 -1.34
N PRO A 303 -23.12 -37.89 -2.43
CA PRO A 303 -24.30 -38.74 -2.43
C PRO A 303 -23.85 -40.17 -2.13
N LYS A 304 -24.42 -40.76 -1.08
CA LYS A 304 -24.27 -42.18 -0.79
C LYS A 304 -24.82 -42.93 -2.00
N HIS A 305 -23.95 -43.64 -2.70
CA HIS A 305 -24.39 -44.67 -3.62
C HIS A 305 -24.97 -45.81 -2.76
N ASP A 306 -26.29 -45.90 -2.72
CA ASP A 306 -26.99 -47.09 -2.30
C ASP A 306 -26.66 -48.19 -3.32
N HIS A 307 -25.84 -49.15 -2.90
CA HIS A 307 -25.70 -50.41 -3.62
C HIS A 307 -26.83 -51.34 -3.16
N GLU A 308 -27.91 -51.33 -3.94
CA GLU A 308 -28.78 -52.50 -4.09
C GLU A 308 -28.05 -53.51 -5.00
N HIS A 309 -27.58 -54.60 -4.41
CA HIS A 309 -27.80 -55.99 -4.84
C HIS A 309 -27.00 -56.99 -4.01
#